data_AF-A0A419SFL5-F1
#
_entry.id   AF-A0A419SFL5-F1
#
_cell.length_a   1.000
_cell.length_b   1.000
_cell.length_c   1.000
_cell.angle_alpha   90.00
_cell.angle_beta   90.00
_cell.angle_gamma   90.00
#
_symmetry.space_group_name_H-M   'P 1'
#
loop_
_entity.id
_entity.type
_entity.pdbx_description
1 polymer ?
#
loop_
_entity_poly.entity_id
_entity_poly.type
_entity_poly.pdbx_seq_one_letter_code
_entity_poly.pdbx_strand_id
1 'polypeptide(L)' 'MTFYAIAYLYQEDVWYDLEKKEDSFDLRSTCFLPTKEMAQQIIDDELSIQYVPVEIEIESINKGVWSWSRGAVSHWD' A
#
# COMPACT_ATOMS: atom_id res chain seq x y z
N MET A 1 12.88 1.22 -6.52
CA MET A 1 11.80 0.88 -7.48
C MET A 1 10.51 1.37 -6.89
N THR A 2 9.72 2.11 -7.64
CA THR A 2 8.49 2.74 -7.12
C THR A 2 7.29 1.86 -7.43
N PHE A 3 6.51 1.57 -6.40
CA PHE A 3 5.26 0.84 -6.43
C PHE A 3 4.20 1.66 -5.71
N TYR A 4 2.95 1.21 -5.79
CA TYR A 4 1.85 1.76 -5.02
C TYR A 4 1.26 0.68 -4.14
N ALA A 5 0.83 1.04 -2.94
CA ALA A 5 0.05 0.19 -2.07
C ALA A 5 -1.22 0.94 -1.68
N ILE A 6 -2.26 0.20 -1.34
CA ILE A 6 -3.50 0.79 -0.83
C ILE A 6 -3.41 0.78 0.68
N ALA A 7 -3.42 1.97 1.28
CA ALA A 7 -3.31 2.12 2.72
C ALA A 7 -4.64 2.55 3.33
N TYR A 8 -4.89 2.13 4.57
CA TYR A 8 -6.05 2.59 5.31
C TYR A 8 -5.79 3.96 5.91
N LEU A 9 -6.65 4.93 5.60
CA LEU A 9 -6.47 6.33 6.01
C LEU A 9 -6.39 6.46 7.54
N TYR A 10 -7.23 5.76 8.29
CA TYR A 10 -7.35 5.97 9.74
C TYR A 10 -6.41 5.12 10.60
N GLN A 11 -5.60 4.26 10.00
CA GLN A 11 -4.70 3.39 10.76
C GLN A 11 -3.37 3.25 10.04
N GLU A 12 -2.30 3.65 10.74
CA GLU A 12 -0.94 3.57 10.23
C GLU A 12 -0.51 2.13 9.98
N ASP A 13 0.30 1.97 8.93
CA ASP A 13 0.88 0.68 8.53
C ASP A 13 -0.14 -0.43 8.28
N VAL A 14 -1.39 -0.05 7.94
CA VAL A 14 -2.41 -0.97 7.44
C VAL A 14 -2.49 -0.86 5.93
N TRP A 15 -2.27 -1.99 5.29
CA TRP A 15 -2.20 -2.15 3.85
C TRP A 15 -3.27 -3.14 3.40
N TYR A 16 -3.88 -2.87 2.25
CA TYR A 16 -4.84 -3.79 1.67
C TYR A 16 -4.12 -4.91 0.90
N ASP A 17 -4.30 -6.16 1.33
CA ASP A 17 -3.78 -7.32 0.64
C ASP A 17 -4.71 -7.71 -0.51
N LEU A 18 -4.22 -7.60 -1.74
CA LEU A 18 -5.00 -7.86 -2.95
C LEU A 18 -5.25 -9.34 -3.19
N GLU A 19 -4.39 -10.21 -2.66
CA GLU A 19 -4.52 -11.66 -2.84
C GLU A 19 -5.62 -12.22 -1.94
N LYS A 20 -5.64 -11.76 -0.69
CA LYS A 20 -6.61 -12.18 0.31
C LYS A 20 -7.85 -11.30 0.39
N LYS A 21 -7.80 -10.09 -0.18
CA LYS A 21 -8.84 -9.06 -0.08
C LYS A 21 -9.13 -8.63 1.37
N GLU A 22 -8.10 -8.59 2.20
CA GLU A 22 -8.18 -8.26 3.62
C GLU A 22 -7.12 -7.21 4.00
N ASP A 23 -7.37 -6.47 5.09
CA ASP A 23 -6.37 -5.59 5.69
C ASP A 23 -5.23 -6.39 6.34
N SER A 24 -4.00 -5.99 6.03
CA SER A 24 -2.75 -6.58 6.48
C SER A 24 -1.89 -5.50 7.12
N PHE A 25 -1.33 -5.81 8.28
CA PHE A 25 -0.36 -4.95 8.97
C PHE A 25 1.07 -5.10 8.42
N ASP A 26 1.25 -6.01 7.47
CA ASP A 26 2.55 -6.38 6.92
C ASP A 26 2.53 -6.05 5.43
N LEU A 27 3.42 -5.14 5.02
CA LEU A 27 3.54 -4.72 3.63
C LEU A 27 4.25 -5.83 2.84
N ARG A 28 3.45 -6.64 2.15
CA ARG A 28 3.90 -7.81 1.39
C ARG A 28 3.95 -7.53 -0.10
N SER A 29 4.58 -8.45 -0.83
CA SER A 29 4.59 -8.45 -2.30
C SER A 29 3.19 -8.40 -2.93
N THR A 30 2.19 -8.95 -2.24
CA THR A 30 0.78 -9.00 -2.62
C THR A 30 0.05 -7.65 -2.48
N CYS A 31 0.61 -6.70 -1.72
CA CYS A 31 0.05 -5.36 -1.53
C CYS A 31 0.52 -4.37 -2.61
N PHE A 32 1.53 -4.73 -3.42
CA PHE A 32 2.12 -3.83 -4.40
C PHE A 32 1.36 -3.83 -5.73
N LEU A 33 1.16 -2.61 -6.21
CA LEU A 33 0.58 -2.28 -7.50
C LEU A 33 1.60 -1.52 -8.34
N PRO A 34 1.56 -1.71 -9.66
CA PRO A 34 2.51 -1.08 -10.56
C PRO A 34 2.25 0.43 -10.73
N THR A 35 1.00 0.89 -10.57
CA THR A 35 0.62 2.29 -10.78
C THR A 35 -0.42 2.77 -9.78
N LYS A 36 -0.42 4.09 -9.52
CA LYS A 36 -1.43 4.77 -8.71
C LYS A 36 -2.84 4.59 -9.27
N GLU A 37 -2.98 4.58 -10.59
CA GLU A 37 -4.28 4.43 -11.27
C GLU A 37 -4.94 3.10 -10.92
N MET A 38 -4.17 2.00 -10.91
CA MET A 38 -4.70 0.70 -10.49
C MET A 38 -5.14 0.72 -9.03
N ALA A 39 -4.33 1.31 -8.14
CA ALA A 39 -4.69 1.46 -6.73
C ALA A 39 -5.98 2.27 -6.56
N GLN A 40 -6.12 3.36 -7.30
CA GLN A 40 -7.31 4.21 -7.26
C GLN A 40 -8.54 3.50 -7.80
N GLN A 41 -8.39 2.70 -8.87
CA GLN A 41 -9.48 1.92 -9.44
C GLN A 41 -10.00 0.88 -8.45
N ILE A 42 -9.10 0.15 -7.76
CA ILE A 42 -9.50 -0.83 -6.74
C ILE A 42 -10.19 -0.12 -5.56
N ILE A 43 -9.71 1.07 -5.21
CA ILE A 43 -10.34 1.86 -4.15
C ILE A 43 -11.76 2.28 -4.52
N ASP A 44 -11.98 2.69 -5.77
CA ASP A 44 -13.28 3.14 -6.28
C ASP A 44 -14.27 1.98 -6.51
N ASP A 45 -13.77 0.83 -6.97
CA ASP A 45 -14.59 -0.33 -7.32
C ASP A 45 -14.90 -1.24 -6.12
N GLU A 46 -13.89 -1.57 -5.31
CA GLU A 46 -13.99 -2.57 -4.25
C GLU A 46 -13.90 -2.00 -2.82
N LEU A 47 -13.31 -0.82 -2.65
CA LEU A 47 -13.08 -0.24 -1.32
C LEU A 47 -13.92 1.03 -1.09
N SER A 48 -13.57 1.72 -0.02
CA SER A 48 -14.25 2.94 0.41
C SER A 48 -13.28 4.12 0.37
N ILE A 49 -13.83 5.33 0.47
CA ILE A 49 -13.07 6.60 0.56
C ILE A 49 -12.09 6.66 1.75
N GLN A 50 -12.14 5.65 2.62
CA GLN A 50 -11.26 5.44 3.76
C GLN A 50 -9.91 4.83 3.37
N TYR A 51 -9.72 4.46 2.10
CA TYR A 51 -8.46 3.95 1.58
C TYR A 51 -7.84 4.96 0.62
N VAL A 52 -6.52 5.03 0.64
CA VAL A 52 -5.76 5.94 -0.21
C VAL A 52 -4.60 5.22 -0.89
N PRO A 53 -4.28 5.57 -2.13
CA PRO A 53 -3.10 5.04 -2.79
C PRO A 53 -1.86 5.74 -2.21
N VAL A 54 -0.91 4.94 -1.74
CA VAL A 54 0.35 5.40 -1.16
C VAL A 54 1.49 4.91 -2.02
N GLU A 55 2.39 5.81 -2.35
CA GLU A 55 3.61 5.47 -3.06
C GLU A 55 4.56 4.73 -2.13
N ILE A 56 5.06 3.57 -2.56
CA ILE A 56 6.08 2.81 -1.86
C ILE A 56 7.33 2.75 -2.72
N GLU A 57 8.44 3.27 -2.20
CA GLU A 57 9.75 3.13 -2.80
C GLU A 57 10.50 1.97 -2.15
N ILE A 58 10.76 0.91 -2.91
CA ILE A 58 11.64 -0.17 -2.49
C ILE A 58 13.09 0.28 -2.71
N GLU A 59 13.81 0.48 -1.61
CA GLU A 59 15.20 0.95 -1.59
C GLU A 59 16.19 -0.21 -1.74
N SER A 60 15.94 -1.33 -1.05
CA SER A 60 16.81 -2.52 -1.13
C SER A 60 16.12 -3.77 -0.61
N ILE A 61 16.41 -4.90 -1.26
CA ILE A 61 16.03 -6.23 -0.78
C ILE A 61 17.31 -6.90 -0.32
N ASN A 62 17.47 -7.04 1.00
CA ASN A 62 18.67 -7.65 1.58
C ASN A 62 18.28 -8.87 2.44
N LYS A 63 18.67 -10.07 1.99
CA LYS A 63 18.44 -11.34 2.72
C LYS A 63 17.01 -11.57 3.22
N GLY A 64 16.01 -11.15 2.45
CA GLY A 64 14.58 -11.31 2.78
C GLY A 64 13.97 -10.18 3.60
N VAL A 65 14.76 -9.17 4.01
CA VAL A 65 14.25 -7.92 4.59
C VAL A 65 14.09 -6.91 3.45
N TRP A 66 12.87 -6.40 3.31
CA TRP A 66 12.53 -5.41 2.30
C TRP A 66 12.64 -4.04 2.97
N SER A 67 13.66 -3.27 2.61
CA SER A 67 13.75 -1.87 3.00
C SER A 67 12.91 -1.08 2.02
N TRP A 68 11.83 -0.51 2.54
CA TRP A 68 10.90 0.31 1.77
C TRP A 68 10.63 1.59 2.53
N SER A 69 10.40 2.64 1.75
CA SER A 69 9.96 3.95 2.23
C SER A 69 8.58 4.21 1.65
N ARG A 70 7.70 4.83 2.43
CA ARG A 70 6.36 5.23 1.97
C ARG A 70 6.27 6.73 1.80
N GLY A 71 5.45 7.16 0.85
CA GLY A 71 5.03 8.55 0.74
C GLY A 71 4.26 9.01 1.98
N ALA A 72 4.14 10.34 2.13
CA ALA A 72 3.35 10.93 3.19
C ALA A 72 1.85 10.61 2.99
N VAL A 73 1.20 10.14 4.05
CA VAL A 73 -0.25 9.91 4.09
C VAL A 73 -0.84 10.98 5.00
N SER A 74 -1.77 11.79 4.51
CA SER A 74 -2.26 12.99 5.22
C SER A 74 -2.93 12.75 6.57
N HIS A 75 -3.17 11.49 6.96
CA HIS A 75 -3.81 11.11 8.22
C HIS A 75 -2.92 10.26 9.13
N TRP A 76 -1.71 9.93 8.68
CA TRP A 76 -0.73 9.17 9.46
C TRP A 76 0.20 10.22 10.09
N ASP A 77 0.37 10.15 11.41
CA ASP A 77 0.94 11.24 12.25
C ASP A 77 2.47 11.19 12.28
#